data_AF-A0A661XDL6-F1
#
_entry.id   AF-A0A661XDL6-F1
#
_cell.length_a   1.000
_cell.length_b   1.000
_cell.length_c   1.000
_cell.angle_alpha   90.00
_cell.angle_beta   90.00
_cell.angle_gamma   90.00
#
_symmetry.space_group_name_H-M   'P 1'
#
loop_
_entity.id
_entity.type
_entity.pdbx_description
1 polymer ?
#
loop_
_entity_poly.entity_id
_entity_poly.type
_entity_poly.pdbx_seq_one_letter_code
_entity_poly.pdbx_strand_id
1 'polypeptide(L)'
;MKKKFFKIIPLLLLSLIFSCYTSTTTSTEYPVSQLKVEKYSKVGFDLDDTLLFSTPAFDYAFSSGVEPFSPEFWEIINEKTPELSRIKKKTFEILKKHKENGAEVYIITARKDYGKEKLLKFIREKFGVPPQNVYFTKDKSSIIEELGIQVFYGDSDSDISEAIEGGAKPVRVLRSPKSSYKKNYNPGVYDEEILPNSEE
;
A
#
# COMPACT_ATOMS: atom_id res chain seq x y z
N MET A 1 87.00 -2.77 -10.50
CA MET A 1 87.36 -1.48 -9.86
C MET A 1 86.55 -0.35 -10.50
N LYS A 2 85.82 0.37 -9.63
CA LYS A 2 85.08 1.65 -9.75
C LYS A 2 85.11 2.39 -11.10
N LYS A 3 83.93 2.71 -11.63
CA LYS A 3 83.69 3.93 -12.42
C LYS A 3 82.54 4.72 -11.78
N LYS A 4 82.85 5.93 -11.31
CA LYS A 4 81.89 6.97 -10.92
C LYS A 4 81.36 7.63 -12.19
N PHE A 5 80.06 7.94 -12.24
CA PHE A 5 79.55 8.97 -13.14
C PHE A 5 78.50 9.84 -12.42
N PHE A 6 78.49 11.10 -12.86
CA PHE A 6 78.05 12.32 -12.20
C PHE A 6 76.53 12.49 -12.08
N LYS A 7 76.12 13.25 -11.04
CA LYS A 7 74.80 13.85 -10.85
C LYS A 7 74.53 14.91 -11.93
N ILE A 8 73.31 14.92 -12.47
CA ILE A 8 72.66 16.10 -13.04
C ILE A 8 71.22 16.11 -12.53
N ILE A 9 70.83 17.18 -11.84
CA ILE A 9 69.46 17.49 -11.42
C ILE A 9 68.88 18.45 -12.47
N PRO A 10 67.65 18.23 -12.97
CA PRO A 10 66.86 19.31 -13.53
C PRO A 10 65.67 19.64 -12.61
N LEU A 11 65.79 20.85 -12.04
CA LEU A 11 64.80 21.90 -11.82
C LEU A 11 63.30 21.55 -12.04
N LEU A 12 62.53 21.65 -10.94
CA LEU A 12 61.08 21.71 -10.96
C LEU A 12 60.59 22.95 -11.75
N LEU A 13 59.69 22.75 -12.71
CA LEU A 13 58.77 23.78 -13.18
C LEU A 13 57.38 23.44 -12.64
N LEU A 14 56.91 24.21 -11.65
CA LEU A 14 55.57 24.09 -11.08
C LEU A 14 54.65 25.04 -11.85
N SER A 15 53.92 24.53 -12.85
CA SER A 15 52.83 25.27 -13.48
C SER A 15 51.53 25.01 -12.69
N LEU A 16 51.08 26.02 -11.94
CA LEU A 16 49.76 26.07 -11.33
C LEU A 16 48.70 26.24 -12.42
N ILE A 17 47.94 25.18 -12.69
CA ILE A 17 46.71 25.25 -13.49
C ILE A 17 45.55 25.19 -12.50
N PHE A 18 44.91 26.33 -12.28
CA PHE A 18 43.60 26.39 -11.61
C PHE A 18 42.56 25.82 -12.57
N SER A 19 42.18 24.55 -12.38
CA SER A 19 41.00 23.99 -13.02
C SER A 19 39.82 24.13 -12.08
N CYS A 20 38.86 24.96 -12.48
CA CYS A 20 37.58 25.12 -11.81
C CYS A 20 36.79 23.83 -12.01
N TYR A 21 36.82 22.93 -11.03
CA TYR A 21 35.94 21.76 -11.01
C TYR A 21 34.53 22.22 -10.65
N THR A 22 33.69 22.37 -11.67
CA THR A 22 32.24 22.35 -11.46
C THR A 22 31.86 20.92 -11.12
N SER A 23 31.53 20.68 -9.85
CA SER A 23 30.92 19.43 -9.41
C SER A 23 29.53 19.33 -10.03
N THR A 24 29.42 18.74 -11.22
CA THR A 24 28.14 18.22 -11.69
C THR A 24 27.81 17.01 -10.83
N THR A 25 27.06 17.23 -9.76
CA THR A 25 26.26 16.19 -9.12
C THR A 25 25.28 15.66 -10.16
N THR A 26 25.66 14.59 -10.85
CA THR A 26 24.72 13.71 -11.53
C THR A 26 23.94 12.99 -10.44
N SER A 27 22.84 13.60 -9.99
CA SER A 27 21.77 12.83 -9.38
C SER A 27 21.31 11.82 -10.42
N THR A 28 21.57 10.54 -10.18
CA THR A 28 20.93 9.46 -10.91
C THR A 28 19.44 9.54 -10.60
N GLU A 29 18.73 10.31 -11.40
CA GLU A 29 17.28 10.37 -11.41
C GLU A 29 16.83 9.00 -11.95
N TYR A 30 16.52 8.07 -11.04
CA TYR A 30 15.85 6.84 -11.42
C TYR A 30 14.56 7.25 -12.15
N PRO A 31 14.33 6.82 -13.39
CA PRO A 31 13.06 7.12 -14.05
C PRO A 31 11.96 6.57 -13.15
N VAL A 32 11.04 7.43 -12.71
CA VAL A 32 9.83 7.05 -12.01
C VAL A 32 9.12 6.05 -12.91
N SER A 33 9.33 4.76 -12.67
CA SER A 33 8.73 3.70 -13.47
C SER A 33 7.23 3.88 -13.32
N GLN A 34 6.56 4.26 -14.40
CA GLN A 34 5.11 4.35 -14.40
C GLN A 34 4.56 3.02 -13.89
N LEU A 35 3.78 3.06 -12.80
CA LEU A 35 3.09 1.89 -12.27
C LEU A 35 2.29 1.24 -13.40
N LYS A 36 2.75 0.09 -13.90
CA LYS A 36 2.06 -0.66 -14.95
C LYS A 36 0.94 -1.45 -14.28
N VAL A 37 -0.24 -0.83 -14.22
CA VAL A 37 -1.46 -1.47 -13.71
C VAL A 37 -2.23 -2.05 -14.89
N GLU A 38 -2.49 -3.36 -14.83
CA GLU A 38 -3.34 -4.05 -15.79
C GLU A 38 -4.75 -3.44 -15.82
N LYS A 39 -5.40 -3.43 -16.99
CA LYS A 39 -6.73 -2.85 -17.14
C LYS A 39 -7.80 -3.87 -16.79
N TYR A 40 -8.66 -3.50 -15.86
CA TYR A 40 -9.85 -4.24 -15.45
C TYR A 40 -11.06 -3.29 -15.48
N SER A 41 -12.25 -3.82 -15.78
CA SER A 41 -13.50 -3.06 -15.70
C SER A 41 -14.03 -3.00 -14.27
N LYS A 42 -13.77 -4.01 -13.44
CA LYS A 42 -14.17 -4.08 -12.03
C LYS A 42 -13.04 -4.56 -11.14
N VAL A 43 -12.75 -3.82 -10.08
CA VAL A 43 -11.67 -4.12 -9.12
C VAL A 43 -12.16 -4.00 -7.68
N GLY A 44 -11.63 -4.83 -6.79
CA GLY A 44 -11.96 -4.81 -5.38
C GLY A 44 -10.75 -4.60 -4.49
N PHE A 45 -10.98 -3.99 -3.33
CA PHE A 45 -9.97 -3.78 -2.30
C PHE A 45 -10.53 -4.15 -0.94
N ASP A 46 -9.72 -4.80 -0.11
CA ASP A 46 -9.92 -4.75 1.33
C ASP A 46 -9.63 -3.32 1.87
N LEU A 47 -10.09 -3.04 3.09
CA LEU A 47 -9.91 -1.74 3.74
C LEU A 47 -8.71 -1.69 4.70
N ASP A 48 -8.63 -2.63 5.64
CA ASP A 48 -7.77 -2.57 6.82
C ASP A 48 -6.38 -3.16 6.51
N ASP A 49 -5.32 -2.40 6.78
CA ASP A 49 -3.96 -2.70 6.30
C ASP A 49 -3.81 -2.87 4.77
N THR A 50 -4.87 -2.62 4.00
CA THR A 50 -4.87 -2.64 2.53
C THR A 50 -4.90 -1.22 1.96
N LEU A 51 -6.01 -0.50 2.14
CA LEU A 51 -6.14 0.93 1.77
C LEU A 51 -5.78 1.86 2.92
N LEU A 52 -5.99 1.41 4.16
CA LEU A 52 -5.77 2.18 5.37
C LEU A 52 -4.87 1.44 6.34
N PHE A 53 -3.87 2.14 6.88
CA PHE A 53 -3.29 1.75 8.16
C PHE A 53 -4.26 2.21 9.26
N SER A 54 -5.10 1.28 9.72
CA SER A 54 -6.23 1.55 10.62
C SER A 54 -6.03 1.09 12.06
N THR A 55 -4.87 0.48 12.37
CA THR A 55 -4.47 0.09 13.74
C THR A 55 -4.79 1.16 14.80
N PRO A 56 -4.50 2.46 14.60
CA PRO A 56 -4.84 3.47 15.60
C PRO A 56 -6.33 3.57 15.97
N ALA A 57 -7.24 3.29 15.03
CA ALA A 57 -8.68 3.26 15.31
C ALA A 57 -9.09 2.02 16.11
N PHE A 58 -8.49 0.86 15.81
CA PHE A 58 -8.69 -0.35 16.59
C PHE A 58 -8.13 -0.20 18.01
N ASP A 59 -6.91 0.32 18.15
CA ASP A 59 -6.28 0.56 19.45
C ASP A 59 -7.12 1.51 20.32
N TYR A 60 -7.68 2.57 19.71
CA TYR A 60 -8.62 3.47 20.39
C TYR A 60 -9.85 2.70 20.91
N ALA A 61 -10.47 1.87 20.08
CA ALA A 61 -11.64 1.08 20.48
C ALA A 61 -11.32 0.08 21.60
N PHE A 62 -10.19 -0.63 21.52
CA PHE A 62 -9.74 -1.52 22.59
C PHE A 62 -9.47 -0.78 23.92
N SER A 63 -9.04 0.48 23.86
CA SER A 63 -8.80 1.31 25.04
C SER A 63 -10.06 2.01 25.60
N SER A 64 -11.20 1.96 24.89
CA SER A 64 -12.41 2.71 25.24
C SER A 64 -13.22 2.14 26.40
N GLY A 65 -12.93 0.90 26.81
CA GLY A 65 -13.65 0.20 27.89
C GLY A 65 -14.94 -0.51 27.45
N VAL A 66 -15.34 -0.40 26.18
CA VAL A 66 -16.45 -1.20 25.62
C VAL A 66 -16.03 -2.65 25.42
N GLU A 67 -17.00 -3.57 25.35
CA GLU A 67 -16.75 -4.98 25.09
C GLU A 67 -16.14 -5.16 23.68
N PRO A 68 -14.97 -5.80 23.53
CA PRO A 68 -14.36 -6.03 22.22
C PRO A 68 -15.29 -6.73 21.25
N PHE A 69 -15.35 -6.23 20.02
CA PHE A 69 -16.17 -6.75 18.92
C PHE A 69 -17.71 -6.62 19.11
N SER A 70 -18.19 -5.92 20.15
CA SER A 70 -19.60 -5.54 20.30
C SER A 70 -20.05 -4.54 19.21
N PRO A 71 -21.36 -4.29 19.04
CA PRO A 71 -21.85 -3.21 18.16
C PRO A 71 -21.18 -1.86 18.43
N GLU A 72 -21.06 -1.45 19.69
CA GLU A 72 -20.44 -0.19 20.12
C GLU A 72 -18.94 -0.16 19.77
N PHE A 73 -18.25 -1.28 19.90
CA PHE A 73 -16.85 -1.39 19.48
C PHE A 73 -16.68 -1.08 17.98
N TRP A 74 -17.55 -1.64 17.14
CA TRP A 74 -17.51 -1.40 15.70
C TRP A 74 -17.95 0.02 15.32
N GLU A 75 -18.94 0.58 16.02
CA GLU A 75 -19.33 1.99 15.87
C GLU A 75 -18.13 2.91 16.14
N ILE A 76 -17.43 2.72 17.27
CA ILE A 76 -16.24 3.51 17.59
C ILE A 76 -15.18 3.40 16.49
N ILE A 77 -14.88 2.19 16.01
CA ILE A 77 -13.88 1.98 14.95
C ILE A 77 -14.29 2.73 13.69
N ASN A 78 -15.54 2.58 13.23
CA ASN A 78 -16.02 3.19 12.00
C ASN A 78 -16.06 4.73 12.12
N GLU A 79 -16.43 5.28 13.27
CA GLU A 79 -16.43 6.72 13.52
C GLU A 79 -15.03 7.33 13.64
N LYS A 80 -14.08 6.60 14.23
CA LYS A 80 -12.71 7.08 14.48
C LYS A 80 -11.75 6.82 13.34
N THR A 81 -12.05 5.87 12.45
CA THR A 81 -11.21 5.56 11.29
C THR A 81 -10.84 6.79 10.45
N PRO A 82 -11.77 7.70 10.09
CA PRO A 82 -11.44 8.90 9.30
C PRO A 82 -10.45 9.86 9.97
N GLU A 83 -10.39 9.86 11.30
CA GLU A 83 -9.51 10.75 12.09
C GLU A 83 -8.16 10.11 12.37
N LEU A 84 -8.15 8.82 12.68
CA LEU A 84 -6.98 8.13 13.24
C LEU A 84 -6.22 7.29 12.21
N SER A 85 -6.85 6.91 11.10
CA SER A 85 -6.23 6.03 10.10
C SER A 85 -5.44 6.82 9.06
N ARG A 86 -4.34 6.23 8.60
CA ARG A 86 -3.52 6.80 7.53
C ARG A 86 -3.78 6.06 6.22
N ILE A 87 -3.94 6.78 5.12
CA ILE A 87 -4.05 6.19 3.78
C ILE A 87 -2.72 5.57 3.37
N LYS A 88 -2.75 4.31 2.93
CA LYS A 88 -1.59 3.61 2.38
C LYS A 88 -1.33 4.06 0.95
N LYS A 89 -0.20 4.73 0.73
CA LYS A 89 0.02 5.55 -0.47
C LYS A 89 0.05 4.69 -1.73
N LYS A 90 0.77 3.56 -1.67
CA LYS A 90 0.97 2.68 -2.82
C LYS A 90 -0.34 2.09 -3.32
N THR A 91 -1.15 1.55 -2.42
CA THR A 91 -2.45 0.96 -2.76
C THR A 91 -3.44 2.03 -3.24
N PHE A 92 -3.37 3.24 -2.66
CA PHE A 92 -4.19 4.36 -3.12
C PHE A 92 -3.84 4.83 -4.53
N GLU A 93 -2.56 4.83 -4.91
CA GLU A 93 -2.12 5.12 -6.29
C GLU A 93 -2.68 4.09 -7.29
N ILE A 94 -2.71 2.81 -6.92
CA ILE A 94 -3.28 1.75 -7.76
C ILE A 94 -4.78 1.92 -7.91
N LEU A 95 -5.49 2.20 -6.81
CA LEU A 95 -6.92 2.51 -6.85
C LEU A 95 -7.20 3.68 -7.80
N LYS A 96 -6.44 4.79 -7.67
CA LYS A 96 -6.57 5.92 -8.60
C LYS A 96 -6.32 5.49 -10.04
N LYS A 97 -5.31 4.65 -10.28
CA LYS A 97 -4.98 4.22 -11.63
C LYS A 97 -6.07 3.37 -12.26
N HIS A 98 -6.70 2.48 -11.49
CA HIS A 98 -7.87 1.73 -11.95
C HIS A 98 -9.02 2.67 -12.34
N LYS A 99 -9.31 3.68 -11.51
CA LYS A 99 -10.34 4.67 -11.82
C LYS A 99 -10.02 5.50 -13.07
N GLU A 100 -8.78 5.95 -13.22
CA GLU A 100 -8.31 6.65 -14.44
C GLU A 100 -8.46 5.78 -15.68
N ASN A 101 -8.31 4.46 -15.54
CA ASN A 101 -8.52 3.49 -16.60
C ASN A 101 -10.01 3.18 -16.85
N GLY A 102 -10.94 3.79 -16.11
CA GLY A 102 -12.38 3.60 -16.24
C GLY A 102 -12.96 2.42 -15.45
N ALA A 103 -12.19 1.84 -14.52
CA ALA A 103 -12.68 0.74 -13.70
C ALA A 103 -13.70 1.22 -12.67
N GLU A 104 -14.73 0.40 -12.44
CA GLU A 104 -15.55 0.46 -11.25
C GLU A 104 -14.79 -0.14 -10.08
N VAL A 105 -14.76 0.57 -8.95
CA VAL A 105 -14.01 0.18 -7.76
C VAL A 105 -14.98 -0.19 -6.65
N TYR A 106 -14.70 -1.31 -5.98
CA TYR A 106 -15.41 -1.82 -4.82
C TYR A 106 -14.47 -1.90 -3.61
N ILE A 107 -15.02 -1.72 -2.42
CA ILE A 107 -14.33 -1.96 -1.15
C ILE A 107 -15.11 -3.02 -0.38
N ILE A 108 -14.47 -4.10 0.02
CA ILE A 108 -15.09 -5.21 0.75
C ILE A 108 -14.31 -5.44 2.04
N THR A 109 -14.92 -5.13 3.18
CA THR A 109 -14.29 -5.20 4.50
C THR A 109 -15.01 -6.16 5.42
N ALA A 110 -14.26 -6.87 6.26
CA ALA A 110 -14.79 -7.77 7.28
C ALA A 110 -15.36 -7.07 8.53
N ARG A 111 -15.30 -5.73 8.58
CA ARG A 111 -15.90 -4.92 9.64
C ARG A 111 -17.42 -5.13 9.72
N LYS A 112 -18.00 -4.84 10.89
CA LYS A 112 -19.45 -4.65 11.03
C LYS A 112 -19.83 -3.23 10.68
N ASP A 113 -21.10 -3.05 10.31
CA ASP A 113 -21.60 -1.87 9.63
C ASP A 113 -22.25 -0.85 10.59
N TYR A 114 -22.11 -1.05 11.91
CA TYR A 114 -22.52 -0.12 12.96
C TYR A 114 -21.78 1.22 12.84
N GLY A 115 -22.49 2.35 12.94
CA GLY A 115 -21.89 3.71 12.87
C GLY A 115 -21.12 4.02 11.59
N LYS A 116 -21.44 3.36 10.48
CA LYS A 116 -20.65 3.41 9.23
C LYS A 116 -20.72 4.74 8.49
N GLU A 117 -21.63 5.64 8.83
CA GLU A 117 -21.96 6.84 8.04
C GLU A 117 -20.73 7.72 7.82
N LYS A 118 -19.94 7.94 8.87
CA LYS A 118 -18.72 8.75 8.81
C LYS A 118 -17.62 8.07 8.01
N LEU A 119 -17.49 6.75 8.13
CA LEU A 119 -16.56 5.94 7.32
C LEU A 119 -16.93 5.98 5.84
N LEU A 120 -18.21 5.77 5.49
CA LEU A 120 -18.70 5.82 4.12
C LEU A 120 -18.49 7.20 3.49
N LYS A 121 -18.74 8.28 4.26
CA LYS A 121 -18.44 9.65 3.82
C LYS A 121 -16.96 9.83 3.52
N PHE A 122 -16.09 9.37 4.42
CA PHE A 122 -14.64 9.42 4.23
C PHE A 122 -14.18 8.63 3.00
N ILE A 123 -14.67 7.40 2.82
CA ILE A 123 -14.36 6.55 1.66
C ILE A 123 -14.76 7.24 0.35
N ARG A 124 -15.97 7.81 0.30
CA ARG A 124 -16.43 8.58 -0.85
C ARG A 124 -15.55 9.80 -1.11
N GLU A 125 -15.17 10.56 -0.09
CA GLU A 125 -14.39 11.79 -0.27
C GLU A 125 -12.92 11.54 -0.60
N LYS A 126 -12.30 10.49 -0.03
CA LYS A 126 -10.87 10.21 -0.22
C LYS A 126 -10.58 9.25 -1.36
N PHE A 127 -11.40 8.22 -1.53
CA PHE A 127 -11.21 7.20 -2.56
C PHE A 127 -12.14 7.41 -3.76
N GLY A 128 -13.19 8.24 -3.60
CA GLY A 128 -14.20 8.42 -4.64
C GLY A 128 -14.96 7.13 -4.96
N VAL A 129 -15.04 6.21 -4.00
CA VAL A 129 -15.84 4.99 -4.08
C VAL A 129 -17.21 5.32 -3.48
N PRO A 130 -18.30 5.16 -4.25
CA PRO A 130 -19.61 5.54 -3.75
C PRO A 130 -20.10 4.54 -2.68
N PRO A 131 -20.94 4.95 -1.71
CA PRO A 131 -21.33 4.08 -0.59
C PRO A 131 -21.94 2.74 -1.00
N GLN A 132 -22.67 2.67 -2.11
CA GLN A 132 -23.25 1.43 -2.62
C GLN A 132 -22.22 0.41 -3.13
N ASN A 133 -20.96 0.82 -3.34
CA ASN A 133 -19.85 -0.06 -3.72
C ASN A 133 -18.98 -0.45 -2.51
N VAL A 134 -19.46 -0.23 -1.28
CA VAL A 134 -18.77 -0.60 -0.04
C VAL A 134 -19.56 -1.68 0.69
N TYR A 135 -18.95 -2.85 0.87
CA TYR A 135 -19.56 -4.03 1.45
C TYR A 135 -18.93 -4.37 2.81
N PHE A 136 -19.77 -4.62 3.81
CA PHE A 136 -19.39 -5.02 5.17
C PHE A 136 -19.75 -6.50 5.37
N THR A 137 -18.83 -7.40 5.03
CA THR A 137 -19.05 -8.84 5.08
C THR A 137 -17.76 -9.61 5.31
N LYS A 138 -17.89 -10.77 5.94
CA LYS A 138 -16.82 -11.76 6.07
C LYS A 138 -16.78 -12.77 4.92
N ASP A 139 -17.83 -12.80 4.11
CA ASP A 139 -17.94 -13.64 2.92
C ASP A 139 -17.64 -12.76 1.71
N LYS A 140 -16.34 -12.57 1.45
CA LYS A 140 -15.89 -11.72 0.35
C LYS A 140 -15.98 -12.45 -0.97
N SER A 141 -15.76 -13.76 -0.99
CA SER A 141 -15.79 -14.58 -2.21
C SER A 141 -17.13 -14.49 -2.92
N SER A 142 -18.26 -14.56 -2.20
CA SER A 142 -19.59 -14.39 -2.79
C SER A 142 -19.78 -13.01 -3.45
N ILE A 143 -19.31 -11.93 -2.81
CA ILE A 143 -19.43 -10.57 -3.37
C ILE A 143 -18.50 -10.40 -4.57
N ILE A 144 -17.29 -10.97 -4.51
CA ILE A 144 -16.32 -10.95 -5.61
C ILE A 144 -16.91 -11.64 -6.85
N GLU A 145 -17.49 -12.82 -6.67
CA GLU A 145 -18.15 -13.60 -7.73
C GLU A 145 -19.36 -12.86 -8.29
N GLU A 146 -20.30 -12.44 -7.43
CA GLU A 146 -21.56 -11.80 -7.83
C GLU A 146 -21.33 -10.53 -8.67
N LEU A 147 -20.35 -9.72 -8.28
CA LEU A 147 -20.02 -8.49 -8.97
C LEU A 147 -19.15 -8.71 -10.20
N GLY A 148 -18.52 -9.89 -10.35
CA GLY A 148 -17.53 -10.16 -11.38
C GLY A 148 -16.27 -9.30 -11.20
N ILE A 149 -15.79 -9.17 -9.97
CA ILE A 149 -14.53 -8.47 -9.67
C ILE A 149 -13.37 -9.26 -10.28
N GLN A 150 -12.54 -8.60 -11.08
CA GLN A 150 -11.50 -9.28 -11.85
C GLN A 150 -10.15 -9.37 -11.13
N VAL A 151 -9.88 -8.43 -10.22
CA VAL A 151 -8.71 -8.40 -9.36
C VAL A 151 -9.12 -7.91 -7.98
N PHE A 152 -8.61 -8.57 -6.94
CA PHE A 152 -8.86 -8.19 -5.56
C PHE A 152 -7.55 -7.98 -4.81
N TYR A 153 -7.42 -6.80 -4.20
CA TYR A 153 -6.25 -6.42 -3.41
C TYR A 153 -6.57 -6.59 -1.93
N GLY A 154 -5.76 -7.34 -1.20
CA GLY A 154 -5.92 -7.48 0.24
C GLY A 154 -4.64 -7.93 0.93
N ASP A 155 -4.56 -7.70 2.23
CA ASP A 155 -3.34 -7.96 3.00
C ASP A 155 -3.35 -9.32 3.68
N SER A 156 -4.52 -9.87 4.00
CA SER A 156 -4.69 -11.09 4.80
C SER A 156 -4.78 -12.36 3.95
N ASP A 157 -4.47 -13.52 4.55
CA ASP A 157 -4.57 -14.80 3.84
C ASP A 157 -6.00 -15.09 3.39
N SER A 158 -7.00 -14.65 4.16
CA SER A 158 -8.42 -14.71 3.78
C SER A 158 -8.71 -13.91 2.53
N ASP A 159 -8.18 -12.68 2.40
CA ASP A 159 -8.42 -11.88 1.20
C ASP A 159 -7.92 -12.59 -0.07
N ILE A 160 -6.78 -13.26 0.04
CA ILE A 160 -6.20 -13.99 -1.08
C ILE A 160 -7.01 -15.25 -1.40
N SER A 161 -7.33 -16.06 -0.39
CA SER A 161 -8.12 -17.27 -0.62
C SER A 161 -9.53 -16.95 -1.12
N GLU A 162 -10.18 -15.91 -0.60
CA GLU A 162 -11.53 -15.50 -1.01
C GLU A 162 -11.53 -14.85 -2.39
N ALA A 163 -10.45 -14.14 -2.78
CA ALA A 163 -10.28 -13.67 -4.14
C ALA A 163 -10.20 -14.83 -5.14
N ILE A 164 -9.40 -15.87 -4.81
CA ILE A 164 -9.28 -17.08 -5.63
C ILE A 164 -10.64 -17.79 -5.72
N GLU A 165 -11.31 -17.99 -4.59
CA GLU A 165 -12.62 -18.64 -4.52
C GLU A 165 -13.68 -17.88 -5.35
N GLY A 166 -13.71 -16.55 -5.25
CA GLY A 166 -14.61 -15.70 -6.05
C GLY A 166 -14.19 -15.51 -7.51
N GLY A 167 -13.11 -16.15 -7.96
CA GLY A 167 -12.64 -16.11 -9.35
C GLY A 167 -11.88 -14.84 -9.76
N ALA A 168 -11.48 -14.00 -8.81
CA ALA A 168 -10.64 -12.83 -9.06
C ALA A 168 -9.15 -13.18 -9.03
N LYS A 169 -8.33 -12.41 -9.75
CA LYS A 169 -6.87 -12.43 -9.56
C LYS A 169 -6.55 -11.90 -8.15
N PRO A 170 -5.90 -12.69 -7.28
CA PRO A 170 -5.46 -12.20 -5.97
C PRO A 170 -4.20 -11.33 -6.12
N VAL A 171 -4.16 -10.20 -5.41
CA VAL A 171 -2.94 -9.41 -5.23
C VAL A 171 -2.73 -9.08 -3.76
N ARG A 172 -1.62 -9.56 -3.20
CA ARG A 172 -1.22 -9.31 -1.82
C ARG A 172 -0.73 -7.89 -1.63
N VAL A 173 -1.36 -7.16 -0.71
CA VAL A 173 -0.82 -5.95 -0.12
C VAL A 173 0.01 -6.33 1.11
N LEU A 174 1.18 -5.72 1.28
CA LEU A 174 1.99 -5.98 2.46
C LEU A 174 1.35 -5.29 3.67
N ARG A 175 1.05 -6.03 4.73
CA ARG A 175 0.57 -5.47 6.00
C ARG A 175 1.65 -4.57 6.60
N SER A 176 1.26 -3.46 7.23
CA SER A 176 2.27 -2.62 7.90
C SER A 176 2.98 -3.41 9.01
N PRO A 177 4.32 -3.32 9.13
CA PRO A 177 5.02 -3.92 10.27
C PRO A 177 4.55 -3.33 11.62
N LYS A 178 3.94 -2.14 11.61
CA LYS A 178 3.36 -1.46 12.79
C LYS A 178 1.94 -1.92 13.12
N SER A 179 1.32 -2.76 12.29
CA SER A 179 -0.04 -3.22 12.53
C SER A 179 -0.13 -4.01 13.85
N SER A 180 -1.17 -3.79 14.65
CA SER A 180 -1.41 -4.61 15.84
C SER A 180 -1.93 -6.01 15.50
N TYR A 181 -2.44 -6.22 14.28
CA TYR A 181 -2.97 -7.51 13.83
C TYR A 181 -1.90 -8.36 13.14
N LYS A 182 -1.42 -9.42 13.80
CA LYS A 182 -0.31 -10.27 13.29
C LYS A 182 -0.72 -11.64 12.77
N LYS A 183 -1.98 -12.03 12.91
CA LYS A 183 -2.46 -13.36 12.53
C LYS A 183 -2.79 -13.43 11.04
N ASN A 184 -2.77 -14.65 10.49
CA ASN A 184 -3.22 -14.99 9.13
C ASN A 184 -2.61 -14.08 8.06
N TYR A 185 -1.28 -13.97 8.12
CA TYR A 185 -0.49 -13.11 7.23
C TYR A 185 0.76 -13.86 6.78
N ASN A 186 0.66 -14.52 5.63
CA ASN A 186 1.73 -15.28 5.02
C ASN A 186 1.83 -14.88 3.52
N PRO A 187 2.44 -13.73 3.18
CA PRO A 187 2.59 -13.28 1.80
C PRO A 187 3.24 -14.35 0.91
N GLY A 188 2.59 -14.67 -0.21
CA GLY A 188 3.07 -15.65 -1.19
C GLY A 188 2.67 -17.10 -0.89
N VAL A 189 1.91 -17.37 0.19
CA VAL A 189 1.49 -18.73 0.55
C VAL A 189 0.57 -19.39 -0.50
N TYR A 190 -0.07 -18.60 -1.36
CA TYR A 190 -0.93 -19.07 -2.44
C TYR A 190 -0.31 -18.83 -3.82
N ASP A 191 1.02 -18.65 -3.90
CA ASP A 191 1.73 -18.25 -5.12
C ASP A 191 1.17 -16.97 -5.77
N GLU A 192 0.54 -16.09 -4.96
CA GLU A 192 -0.10 -14.87 -5.43
C GLU A 192 0.89 -13.75 -5.78
N GLU A 193 0.46 -12.80 -6.62
CA GLU A 193 1.25 -11.60 -6.87
C GLU A 193 1.34 -10.76 -5.59
N ILE A 194 2.57 -10.35 -5.21
CA ILE A 194 2.80 -9.47 -4.07
C ILE A 194 3.10 -8.07 -4.57
N LEU A 195 2.31 -7.09 -4.13
CA LEU A 195 2.52 -5.70 -4.46
C LEU A 195 3.72 -5.13 -3.68
N PRO A 196 4.84 -4.76 -4.35
CA PRO A 196 6.02 -4.29 -3.65
C PRO A 196 5.85 -2.90 -3.04
N ASN A 197 6.53 -2.65 -1.92
CA ASN A 197 6.56 -1.37 -1.21
C ASN A 197 5.15 -0.86 -0.83
N SER A 198 4.30 -1.79 -0.38
CA SER A 198 2.90 -1.54 -0.08
C SER A 198 2.58 -1.61 1.42
N GLU A 199 3.59 -1.66 2.28
CA GLU A 199 3.48 -1.74 3.74
C GLU A 199 2.97 -0.45 4.41
N GLU A 200 3.04 0.71 3.75
CA GLU A 200 2.80 2.03 4.37
C GLU A 200 1.84 2.97 3.62
#